data_AF-A0A1F7I8V6-F1
#
_entry.id   AF-A0A1F7I8V6-F1
#
_cell.length_a   1.000
_cell.length_b   1.000
_cell.length_c   1.000
_cell.angle_alpha   90.00
_cell.angle_beta   90.00
_cell.angle_gamma   90.00
#
_symmetry.space_group_name_H-M   'P 1'
#
loop_
_entity.id
_entity.type
_entity.pdbx_description
1 polymer ?
#
loop_
_entity_poly.entity_id
_entity_poly.type
_entity_poly.pdbx_seq_one_letter_code
_entity_poly.pdbx_strand_id
1 'polypeptide(L)'
;MINKKNSAFFIFQVGLIKTYSKPHYWITTIAIAVNVLFFYFFLLIQKTTWDAFLQSNTSFYIFMQIVLSILNAVFIGIALSMFFNVLEEKKKTSKASLLQTLGSLVFSAAATGCSVCSAFLLPALGIAASLTALPFGGLEIKFLSLLLLIYAIYESAKIVSGLCPVPKETIISNNKGKLELNISTKTLPQLTPLLVLILFVIFIYSLPKLPKIVRLNTQKNITAANQAAGTTSPETAALMKKINPPEGYELNATYGDIGPQMLELGVIDEQKFKDTYAQSGQPLSQEQLDILTKKSNKKIKITPENSYFLLNFFWAFGLANESKILTEGDMVNSGGIEGAGNFASTGGWTLTKGGNVMEYYSKKAIVPLTEDQEKLVNEVSSNVYRPCCGNSTAFPDCNHGMALLGIFELMAAQGATQSEMYEAGKYINSFWFPQNAFDAALYFKNKEKKEFEEVDGKTFLSNDVFSAFGAQNIKKWLVDNGVQEQPPAQGGGCGV
;
A
#
# COMPACT_ATOMS: atom_id res chain seq x y z
N MET A 1 10.64 -20.49 -48.51
CA MET A 1 11.79 -19.77 -47.92
C MET A 1 11.34 -18.38 -47.51
N ILE A 2 11.12 -18.14 -46.21
CA ILE A 2 10.74 -16.81 -45.70
C ILE A 2 11.94 -15.88 -45.91
N ASN A 3 11.74 -14.80 -46.66
CA ASN A 3 12.77 -13.83 -47.01
C ASN A 3 13.34 -13.21 -45.72
N LYS A 4 14.57 -13.60 -45.32
CA LYS A 4 15.22 -13.21 -44.04
C LYS A 4 15.20 -11.69 -43.78
N LYS A 5 15.15 -10.87 -44.85
CA LYS A 5 15.11 -9.40 -44.81
C LYS A 5 13.83 -8.79 -44.24
N ASN A 6 12.75 -9.56 -44.05
CA ASN A 6 11.48 -9.08 -43.51
C ASN A 6 11.08 -9.72 -42.17
N SER A 7 11.99 -10.44 -41.50
CA SER A 7 11.68 -10.99 -40.17
C SER A 7 11.57 -9.87 -39.12
N ALA A 8 10.66 -10.04 -38.15
CA ALA A 8 10.49 -9.06 -37.06
C ALA A 8 11.80 -8.80 -36.29
N PHE A 9 12.59 -9.86 -36.10
CA PHE A 9 13.91 -9.79 -35.48
C PHE A 9 14.90 -8.96 -36.31
N PHE A 10 14.92 -9.12 -37.63
CA PHE A 10 15.77 -8.32 -38.51
C PHE A 10 15.40 -6.83 -38.49
N ILE A 11 14.10 -6.50 -38.54
CA ILE A 11 13.61 -5.11 -38.44
C ILE A 11 14.02 -4.48 -37.12
N PHE A 12 13.86 -5.23 -36.02
CA PHE A 12 14.26 -4.81 -34.68
C PHE A 12 15.76 -4.51 -34.59
N GLN A 13 16.60 -5.41 -35.10
CA GLN A 13 18.06 -5.23 -35.14
C GLN A 13 18.48 -4.01 -35.96
N VAL A 14 17.94 -3.84 -37.17
CA VAL A 14 18.28 -2.71 -38.03
C VAL A 14 17.88 -1.37 -37.39
N GLY A 15 16.69 -1.30 -36.77
CA GLY A 15 16.24 -0.11 -36.06
C GLY A 15 17.14 0.27 -34.88
N LEU A 16 17.59 -0.72 -34.11
CA LEU A 16 18.54 -0.51 -33.02
C LEU A 16 19.90 -0.04 -33.54
N ILE A 17 20.47 -0.72 -34.54
CA ILE A 17 21.77 -0.35 -35.12
C ILE A 17 21.75 1.09 -35.64
N LYS A 18 20.70 1.48 -36.37
CA LYS A 18 20.57 2.84 -36.91
C LYS A 18 20.33 3.90 -35.83
N THR A 19 19.71 3.53 -34.71
CA THR A 19 19.58 4.44 -33.57
C THR A 19 20.94 4.61 -32.90
N TYR A 20 21.56 3.51 -32.49
CA TYR A 20 22.81 3.52 -31.71
C TYR A 20 24.07 3.78 -32.53
N SER A 21 23.96 3.97 -33.85
CA SER A 21 25.04 4.55 -34.64
C SER A 21 25.30 6.02 -34.28
N LYS A 22 24.33 6.71 -33.65
CA LYS A 22 24.55 8.05 -33.09
C LYS A 22 24.92 7.95 -31.59
N PRO A 23 26.10 8.43 -31.17
CA PRO A 23 26.63 8.18 -29.81
C PRO A 23 25.79 8.80 -28.69
N HIS A 24 25.07 9.90 -28.95
CA HIS A 24 24.24 10.55 -27.93
C HIS A 24 23.06 9.68 -27.46
N TYR A 25 22.60 8.70 -28.25
CA TYR A 25 21.55 7.78 -27.81
C TYR A 25 22.04 6.74 -26.80
N TRP A 26 23.33 6.36 -26.83
CA TRP A 26 23.94 5.57 -25.75
C TRP A 26 23.92 6.35 -24.43
N ILE A 27 24.36 7.60 -24.46
CA ILE A 27 24.39 8.49 -23.29
C ILE A 27 22.96 8.68 -22.75
N THR A 28 22.00 8.95 -23.62
CA THR A 28 20.59 9.14 -23.25
C THR A 28 20.01 7.88 -22.60
N THR A 29 20.27 6.70 -23.16
CA THR A 29 19.81 5.42 -22.61
C THR A 29 20.37 5.17 -21.21
N ILE A 30 21.68 5.36 -21.04
CA ILE A 30 22.35 5.15 -19.75
C ILE A 30 21.83 6.16 -18.72
N ALA A 31 21.75 7.44 -19.09
CA ALA A 31 21.26 8.49 -18.19
C ALA A 31 19.83 8.19 -17.71
N ILE A 32 18.93 7.82 -18.62
CA ILE A 32 17.55 7.46 -18.27
C ILE A 32 17.52 6.21 -17.37
N ALA A 33 18.25 5.16 -17.73
CA ALA A 33 18.26 3.92 -16.95
C ALA A 33 18.77 4.14 -15.52
N VAL A 34 19.86 4.90 -15.35
CA VAL A 34 20.41 5.24 -14.03
C VAL A 34 19.41 6.05 -13.21
N ASN A 35 18.75 7.05 -13.81
CA ASN A 35 17.75 7.85 -13.10
C ASN A 35 16.53 7.02 -12.69
N VAL A 36 16.05 6.11 -13.55
CA VAL A 36 14.94 5.20 -13.20
C VAL A 36 15.33 4.24 -12.08
N LEU A 37 16.55 3.69 -12.11
CA LEU A 37 17.07 2.85 -11.03
C LEU A 37 17.21 3.62 -9.72
N PHE A 38 17.73 4.84 -9.78
CA PHE A 38 17.81 5.72 -8.61
C PHE A 38 16.42 6.02 -8.06
N PHE A 39 15.43 6.26 -8.93
CA PHE A 39 14.05 6.47 -8.51
C PHE A 39 13.45 5.21 -7.86
N TYR A 40 13.69 4.01 -8.40
CA TYR A 40 13.27 2.76 -7.74
C TYR A 40 13.91 2.58 -6.36
N PHE A 41 15.21 2.89 -6.24
CA PHE A 41 15.91 2.85 -4.96
C PHE A 41 15.34 3.87 -3.98
N PHE A 42 15.15 5.11 -4.42
CA PHE A 42 14.57 6.20 -3.62
C PHE A 42 13.16 5.83 -3.13
N LEU A 43 12.32 5.25 -3.98
CA LEU A 43 10.99 4.79 -3.57
C LEU A 43 11.02 3.63 -2.58
N LEU A 44 11.97 2.69 -2.74
CA LEU A 44 12.14 1.58 -1.80
C LEU A 44 12.44 2.11 -0.40
N ILE A 45 13.41 3.03 -0.27
CA ILE A 45 13.84 3.56 1.03
C ILE A 45 12.79 4.43 1.74
N GLN A 46 11.80 4.96 1.00
CA GLN A 46 10.66 5.68 1.59
C GLN A 46 9.63 4.76 2.26
N LYS A 47 9.64 3.46 1.95
CA LYS A 47 8.63 2.49 2.41
C LYS A 47 9.20 1.34 3.24
N THR A 48 10.46 0.97 3.02
CA THR A 48 11.13 -0.12 3.73
C THR A 48 12.65 0.06 3.69
N THR A 49 13.39 -0.63 4.56
CA THR A 49 14.84 -0.76 4.41
C THR A 49 15.20 -1.92 3.50
N TRP A 50 16.42 -1.92 2.97
CA TRP A 50 16.97 -3.05 2.20
C TRP A 50 16.98 -4.35 3.03
N ASP A 51 17.38 -4.28 4.29
CA ASP A 51 17.41 -5.44 5.17
C ASP A 51 16.01 -6.01 5.42
N ALA A 52 15.04 -5.15 5.72
CA ALA A 52 13.65 -5.57 5.92
C ALA A 52 13.05 -6.18 4.64
N PHE A 53 13.38 -5.62 3.47
CA PHE A 53 12.96 -6.15 2.19
C PHE A 53 13.56 -7.55 1.93
N LEU A 54 14.85 -7.76 2.21
CA LEU A 54 15.53 -9.04 2.04
C LEU A 54 15.04 -10.11 3.03
N GLN A 55 14.71 -9.71 4.25
CA GLN A 55 14.24 -10.60 5.31
C GLN A 55 12.79 -11.04 5.11
N SER A 56 11.94 -10.15 4.62
CA SER A 56 10.49 -10.41 4.49
C SER A 56 10.11 -11.18 3.21
N ASN A 57 10.96 -11.15 2.18
CA ASN A 57 10.64 -11.69 0.85
C ASN A 57 11.43 -12.96 0.50
N THR A 58 10.86 -13.82 -0.34
CA THR A 58 11.55 -15.01 -0.84
C THR A 58 12.72 -14.63 -1.75
N SER A 59 13.76 -15.47 -1.79
CA SER A 59 14.94 -15.22 -2.64
C SER A 59 14.57 -15.10 -4.12
N PHE A 60 13.58 -15.89 -4.57
CA PHE A 60 13.03 -15.80 -5.92
C PHE A 60 12.39 -14.44 -6.19
N TYR A 61 11.54 -13.96 -5.27
CA TYR A 61 10.88 -12.67 -5.42
C TYR A 61 11.88 -11.52 -5.44
N ILE A 62 12.86 -11.52 -4.54
CA ILE A 62 13.94 -10.52 -4.49
C ILE A 62 14.71 -10.49 -5.82
N PHE A 63 15.15 -11.66 -6.28
CA PHE A 63 15.90 -11.79 -7.53
C PHE A 63 15.09 -11.26 -8.72
N MET A 64 13.84 -11.72 -8.87
CA MET A 64 12.95 -11.27 -9.94
C MET A 64 12.69 -9.76 -9.86
N GLN A 65 12.51 -9.22 -8.66
CA GLN A 65 12.28 -7.80 -8.45
C GLN A 65 13.47 -6.96 -8.91
N ILE A 66 14.70 -7.36 -8.56
CA ILE A 66 15.93 -6.67 -8.97
C ILE A 66 16.11 -6.77 -10.49
N VAL A 67 16.07 -7.99 -11.03
CA VAL A 67 16.30 -8.24 -12.46
C VAL A 67 15.28 -7.51 -13.32
N LEU A 68 13.99 -7.62 -13.01
CA LEU A 68 12.95 -6.93 -13.78
C LEU A 68 13.06 -5.41 -13.65
N SER A 69 13.54 -4.87 -12.54
CA SER A 69 13.77 -3.42 -12.38
C SER A 69 14.90 -2.93 -13.28
N ILE A 70 16.01 -3.67 -13.32
CA ILE A 70 17.15 -3.37 -14.20
C ILE A 70 16.73 -3.47 -15.67
N LEU A 71 16.05 -4.55 -16.05
CA LEU A 71 15.56 -4.72 -17.41
C LEU A 71 14.60 -3.61 -17.80
N ASN A 72 13.60 -3.29 -16.98
CA ASN A 72 12.68 -2.18 -17.29
C ASN A 72 13.43 -0.86 -17.44
N ALA A 73 14.35 -0.52 -16.52
CA ALA A 73 15.12 0.73 -16.60
C ALA A 73 15.91 0.86 -17.92
N VAL A 74 16.58 -0.22 -18.33
CA VAL A 74 17.31 -0.27 -19.62
C VAL A 74 16.35 -0.14 -20.80
N PHE A 75 15.25 -0.89 -20.80
CA PHE A 75 14.28 -0.88 -21.89
C PHE A 75 13.52 0.45 -22.01
N ILE A 76 13.27 1.15 -20.90
CA ILE A 76 12.75 2.54 -20.90
C ILE A 76 13.74 3.47 -21.60
N GLY A 77 15.02 3.38 -21.26
CA GLY A 77 16.08 4.16 -21.91
C GLY A 77 16.17 3.89 -23.42
N ILE A 78 16.08 2.63 -23.84
CA ILE A 78 16.08 2.23 -25.26
C ILE A 78 14.82 2.76 -25.96
N ALA A 79 13.64 2.56 -25.37
CA ALA A 79 12.37 3.00 -25.94
C ALA A 79 12.34 4.52 -26.15
N LEU A 80 12.77 5.31 -25.16
CA LEU A 80 12.84 6.76 -25.26
C LEU A 80 13.90 7.25 -26.27
N SER A 81 15.06 6.59 -26.33
CA SER A 81 16.10 6.92 -27.31
C SER A 81 15.63 6.64 -28.75
N MET A 82 14.98 5.50 -28.98
CA MET A 82 14.40 5.17 -30.28
C MET A 82 13.25 6.11 -30.63
N PHE A 83 12.43 6.50 -29.65
CA PHE A 83 11.37 7.48 -29.85
C PHE A 83 11.93 8.84 -30.30
N PHE A 84 12.99 9.35 -29.66
CA PHE A 84 13.65 10.58 -30.09
C PHE A 84 14.23 10.45 -31.52
N ASN A 85 14.81 9.31 -31.86
CA ASN A 85 15.28 9.06 -33.23
C ASN A 85 14.14 9.05 -34.26
N VAL A 86 12.98 8.49 -33.90
CA VAL A 86 11.77 8.57 -34.72
C VAL A 86 11.35 10.04 -34.94
N LEU A 87 11.41 10.89 -33.91
CA LEU A 87 11.08 12.31 -34.05
C LEU A 87 12.05 13.04 -34.99
N GLU A 88 13.35 12.72 -34.92
CA GLU A 88 14.35 13.28 -35.83
C GLU A 88 14.11 12.86 -37.29
N GLU A 89 13.85 11.58 -37.53
CA GLU A 89 13.61 11.07 -38.89
C GLU A 89 12.29 11.63 -39.47
N LYS A 90 11.24 11.78 -38.65
CA LYS A 90 9.96 12.39 -39.06
C LYS A 90 10.09 13.89 -39.35
N LYS A 91 10.92 14.64 -38.62
CA LYS A 91 11.20 16.06 -38.90
C LYS A 91 11.82 16.26 -40.30
N LYS A 92 12.62 15.29 -40.78
CA LYS A 92 13.24 15.34 -42.11
C LYS A 92 12.27 15.03 -43.27
N THR A 93 11.11 14.42 -43.00
CA THR A 93 10.19 13.87 -44.03
C THR A 93 8.77 14.47 -44.01
N SER A 94 8.48 15.44 -43.14
CA SER A 94 7.11 15.74 -42.66
C SER A 94 6.04 16.10 -43.71
N LYS A 95 4.96 15.29 -43.74
CA LYS A 95 3.61 15.64 -43.25
C LYS A 95 3.05 14.44 -42.47
N ALA A 96 3.58 14.15 -41.29
CA ALA A 96 3.03 13.09 -40.43
C ALA A 96 1.91 13.67 -39.53
N SER A 97 0.76 13.01 -39.47
CA SER A 97 -0.39 13.44 -38.66
C SER A 97 -0.04 13.50 -37.17
N LEU A 98 -0.45 14.59 -36.52
CA LEU A 98 -0.32 14.87 -35.09
C LEU A 98 -0.74 13.67 -34.22
N LEU A 99 -1.78 12.93 -34.65
CA LEU A 99 -2.33 11.78 -33.94
C LEU A 99 -1.39 10.56 -33.94
N GLN A 100 -0.61 10.32 -34.99
CA GLN A 100 0.35 9.21 -35.02
C GLN A 100 1.55 9.48 -34.10
N THR A 101 1.93 10.76 -33.96
CA THR A 101 2.97 11.20 -33.03
C THR A 101 2.46 11.19 -31.59
N LEU A 102 1.21 11.59 -31.36
CA LEU A 102 0.52 11.49 -30.07
C LEU A 102 0.29 10.03 -29.63
N GLY A 103 -0.09 9.13 -30.54
CA GLY A 103 -0.26 7.71 -30.24
C GLY A 103 1.03 7.03 -29.79
N SER A 104 2.16 7.33 -30.46
CA SER A 104 3.48 6.88 -30.01
C SER A 104 3.91 7.50 -28.68
N LEU A 105 3.56 8.77 -28.43
CA LEU A 105 3.89 9.47 -27.20
C LEU A 105 3.07 8.95 -26.00
N VAL A 106 1.76 8.76 -26.18
CA VAL A 106 0.85 8.21 -25.16
C VAL A 106 1.19 6.76 -24.86
N PHE A 107 1.52 5.96 -25.89
CA PHE A 107 1.93 4.58 -25.68
C PHE A 107 3.28 4.47 -24.98
N SER A 108 4.28 5.27 -25.38
CA SER A 108 5.56 5.34 -24.67
C SER A 108 5.39 5.86 -23.24
N ALA A 109 4.56 6.88 -23.01
CA ALA A 109 4.28 7.41 -21.67
C ALA A 109 3.51 6.42 -20.79
N ALA A 110 2.57 5.66 -21.37
CA ALA A 110 1.86 4.59 -20.67
C ALA A 110 2.79 3.43 -20.33
N ALA A 111 3.67 3.03 -21.25
CA ALA A 111 4.64 1.96 -21.02
C ALA A 111 5.69 2.33 -19.97
N THR A 112 6.21 3.56 -19.99
CA THR A 112 7.14 4.05 -18.96
C THR A 112 6.42 4.29 -17.63
N GLY A 113 5.20 4.83 -17.67
CA GLY A 113 4.35 5.04 -16.49
C GLY A 113 3.96 3.73 -15.80
N CYS A 114 3.63 2.67 -16.53
CA CYS A 114 3.29 1.38 -15.91
C CYS A 114 4.47 0.71 -15.21
N SER A 115 5.70 0.82 -15.72
CA SER A 115 6.89 0.31 -15.02
C SER A 115 7.20 1.06 -13.74
N VAL A 116 6.93 2.36 -13.71
CA VAL A 116 7.38 3.27 -12.64
C VAL A 116 6.29 3.55 -11.60
N CYS A 117 5.05 3.76 -12.03
CA CYS A 117 3.94 4.22 -11.19
C CYS A 117 3.15 3.08 -10.53
N SER A 118 3.03 1.91 -11.16
CA SER A 118 2.10 0.87 -10.68
C SER A 118 2.49 0.22 -9.35
N ALA A 119 3.79 0.13 -9.05
CA ALA A 119 4.26 -0.53 -7.85
C ALA A 119 4.30 0.37 -6.60
N PHE A 120 4.19 1.69 -6.76
CA PHE A 120 4.41 2.62 -5.64
C PHE A 120 3.49 3.83 -5.65
N LEU A 121 3.03 4.32 -6.81
CA LEU A 121 2.07 5.42 -6.89
C LEU A 121 0.70 4.98 -6.34
N LEU A 122 0.25 3.76 -6.63
CA LEU A 122 -1.02 3.24 -6.11
C LEU A 122 -0.98 3.12 -4.56
N PRO A 123 0.06 2.53 -3.94
CA PRO A 123 0.23 2.60 -2.48
C PRO A 123 0.42 4.02 -1.91
N ALA A 124 1.08 4.93 -2.64
CA ALA A 124 1.26 6.32 -2.21
C ALA A 124 -0.04 7.16 -2.32
N LEU A 125 -0.96 6.77 -3.20
CA LEU A 125 -2.32 7.33 -3.32
C LEU A 125 -3.32 6.68 -2.35
N GLY A 126 -2.85 6.00 -1.30
CA GLY A 126 -3.71 5.35 -0.30
C GLY A 126 -4.28 3.99 -0.74
N ILE A 127 -3.98 3.53 -1.95
CA ILE A 127 -4.37 2.19 -2.44
C ILE A 127 -3.28 1.17 -2.05
N ALA A 128 -2.94 1.14 -0.75
CA ALA A 128 -1.85 0.32 -0.22
C ALA A 128 -2.06 -1.19 -0.45
N ALA A 129 -3.30 -1.63 -0.69
CA ALA A 129 -3.67 -3.00 -0.99
C ALA A 129 -3.58 -3.39 -2.49
N SER A 130 -3.23 -2.47 -3.40
CA SER A 130 -3.32 -2.75 -4.85
C SER A 130 -2.35 -3.83 -5.33
N LEU A 131 -1.17 -3.94 -4.71
CA LEU A 131 -0.15 -4.90 -5.10
C LEU A 131 -0.28 -6.25 -4.41
N THR A 132 -0.85 -6.29 -3.20
CA THR A 132 -1.15 -7.56 -2.50
C THR A 132 -2.39 -8.24 -3.09
N ALA A 133 -3.27 -7.48 -3.76
CA ALA A 133 -4.37 -8.01 -4.54
C ALA A 133 -3.91 -8.78 -5.80
N LEU A 134 -2.69 -8.52 -6.27
CA LEU A 134 -2.12 -9.14 -7.46
C LEU A 134 -1.47 -10.50 -7.16
N PRO A 135 -1.68 -11.52 -8.01
CA PRO A 135 -1.25 -12.89 -7.73
C PRO A 135 0.26 -13.07 -7.58
N PHE A 136 1.10 -12.18 -8.13
CA PHE A 136 2.56 -12.27 -8.04
C PHE A 136 3.20 -11.06 -7.33
N GLY A 137 2.44 -10.35 -6.49
CA GLY A 137 2.95 -9.25 -5.66
C GLY A 137 3.46 -8.03 -6.44
N GLY A 138 3.05 -7.87 -7.71
CA GLY A 138 3.48 -6.79 -8.59
C GLY A 138 4.55 -7.19 -9.62
N LEU A 139 5.11 -8.41 -9.55
CA LEU A 139 6.05 -8.90 -10.57
C LEU A 139 5.39 -8.99 -11.96
N GLU A 140 4.09 -9.30 -12.01
CA GLU A 140 3.31 -9.34 -13.24
C GLU A 140 3.32 -7.98 -13.96
N ILE A 141 3.22 -6.87 -13.22
CA ILE A 141 3.17 -5.55 -13.84
C ILE A 141 4.54 -5.22 -14.42
N LYS A 142 5.62 -5.53 -13.71
CA LYS A 142 6.98 -5.33 -14.22
C LYS A 142 7.27 -6.19 -15.44
N PHE A 143 6.80 -7.43 -15.45
CA PHE A 143 6.96 -8.33 -16.58
C PHE A 143 6.14 -7.86 -17.79
N LEU A 144 4.86 -7.53 -17.61
CA LEU A 144 4.01 -7.04 -18.70
C LEU A 144 4.48 -5.68 -19.22
N SER A 145 4.99 -4.81 -18.35
CA SER A 145 5.62 -3.55 -18.74
C SER A 145 6.84 -3.79 -19.63
N LEU A 146 7.67 -4.79 -19.32
CA LEU A 146 8.81 -5.16 -20.16
C LEU A 146 8.34 -5.62 -21.55
N LEU A 147 7.29 -6.42 -21.64
CA LEU A 147 6.69 -6.83 -22.94
C LEU A 147 6.17 -5.63 -23.73
N LEU A 148 5.53 -4.68 -23.05
CA LEU A 148 5.01 -3.46 -23.66
C LEU A 148 6.14 -2.57 -24.20
N LEU A 149 7.25 -2.46 -23.45
CA LEU A 149 8.45 -1.75 -23.89
C LEU A 149 9.12 -2.43 -25.09
N ILE A 150 9.23 -3.76 -25.11
CA ILE A 150 9.73 -4.52 -26.27
C ILE A 150 8.88 -4.20 -27.51
N TYR A 151 7.55 -4.20 -27.36
CA TYR A 151 6.64 -3.85 -28.44
C TYR A 151 6.81 -2.39 -28.89
N ALA A 152 6.94 -1.44 -27.96
CA ALA A 152 7.20 -0.02 -28.29
C ALA A 152 8.50 0.18 -29.09
N ILE A 153 9.56 -0.52 -28.70
CA ILE A 153 10.85 -0.53 -29.39
C ILE A 153 10.70 -1.11 -30.79
N TYR A 154 9.95 -2.20 -30.93
CA TYR A 154 9.67 -2.81 -32.24
C TYR A 154 8.89 -1.87 -33.17
N GLU A 155 7.84 -1.20 -32.69
CA GLU A 155 7.12 -0.19 -33.49
C GLU A 155 8.02 0.97 -33.91
N SER A 156 8.90 1.44 -33.01
CA SER A 156 9.89 2.47 -33.32
C SER A 156 10.90 1.99 -34.37
N ALA A 157 11.32 0.72 -34.29
CA ALA A 157 12.26 0.11 -35.23
C ALA A 157 11.69 0.04 -36.66
N LYS A 158 10.39 -0.21 -36.84
CA LYS A 158 9.75 -0.18 -38.18
C LYS A 158 9.93 1.17 -38.86
N ILE A 159 9.75 2.26 -38.11
CA ILE A 159 9.85 3.62 -38.63
C ILE A 159 11.31 3.97 -38.92
N VAL A 160 12.21 3.71 -37.98
CA VAL A 160 13.63 4.07 -38.11
C VAL A 160 14.33 3.25 -39.20
N SER A 161 14.03 1.95 -39.31
CA SER A 161 14.70 1.04 -40.25
C SER A 161 14.48 1.43 -41.72
N GLY A 162 13.42 2.18 -42.04
CA GLY A 162 13.06 2.52 -43.43
C GLY A 162 12.61 1.31 -44.27
N LEU A 163 12.54 0.11 -43.66
CA LEU A 163 12.14 -1.14 -44.31
C LEU A 163 10.61 -1.29 -44.37
N CYS A 164 9.88 -0.55 -43.52
CA CYS A 164 8.41 -0.50 -43.54
C CYS A 164 7.94 0.86 -44.06
N PRO A 165 7.10 0.93 -45.10
CA PRO A 165 6.53 2.18 -45.56
C PRO A 165 5.60 2.77 -44.49
N VAL A 166 5.82 4.05 -44.12
CA VAL A 166 4.90 4.78 -43.26
C VAL A 166 3.55 4.89 -43.98
N PRO A 167 2.42 4.52 -43.35
CA PRO A 167 1.13 4.58 -44.01
C PRO A 167 0.82 6.02 -44.44
N LYS A 168 0.56 6.19 -45.75
CA LYS A 168 0.24 7.49 -46.36
C LYS A 168 -1.16 7.99 -46.01
N GLU A 169 -2.07 7.08 -45.66
CA GLU A 169 -3.46 7.35 -45.26
C GLU A 169 -3.55 7.46 -43.72
N THR A 170 -4.31 8.42 -43.19
CA THR A 170 -4.47 8.64 -41.74
C THR A 170 -5.92 8.36 -41.31
N ILE A 171 -6.12 7.78 -40.12
CA ILE A 171 -7.47 7.48 -39.58
C ILE A 171 -8.32 8.74 -39.46
N ILE A 172 -7.70 9.86 -39.06
CA ILE A 172 -8.35 11.16 -38.96
C ILE A 172 -7.80 12.03 -40.08
N SER A 173 -8.67 12.49 -40.96
CA SER A 173 -8.37 13.56 -41.91
C SER A 173 -9.28 14.75 -41.62
N ASN A 174 -8.69 15.93 -41.54
CA ASN A 174 -9.45 17.18 -41.49
C ASN A 174 -9.66 17.67 -42.92
N ASN A 175 -10.89 17.59 -43.41
CA ASN A 175 -11.28 18.15 -44.69
C ASN A 175 -12.28 19.27 -44.44
N LYS A 176 -11.86 20.51 -44.71
CA LYS A 176 -12.70 21.73 -44.55
C LYS A 176 -13.37 21.88 -43.17
N GLY A 177 -12.67 21.55 -42.08
CA GLY A 177 -13.17 21.77 -40.71
C GLY A 177 -14.09 20.67 -40.16
N LYS A 178 -14.35 19.60 -40.93
CA LYS A 178 -15.00 18.39 -40.42
C LYS A 178 -13.98 17.28 -40.21
N LEU A 179 -14.05 16.65 -39.03
CA LEU A 179 -13.27 15.48 -38.69
C LEU A 179 -13.91 14.27 -39.38
N GLU A 180 -13.22 13.67 -40.34
CA GLU A 180 -13.65 12.43 -40.99
C GLU A 180 -12.82 11.25 -40.45
N LEU A 181 -13.53 10.19 -40.04
CA LEU A 181 -12.93 8.94 -39.57
C LEU A 181 -12.88 7.94 -40.74
N ASN A 182 -11.69 7.77 -41.33
CA ASN A 182 -11.45 6.86 -42.44
C ASN A 182 -10.95 5.51 -41.91
N ILE A 183 -11.89 4.62 -41.55
CA ILE A 183 -11.61 3.24 -41.12
C ILE A 183 -11.61 2.34 -42.37
N SER A 184 -10.42 1.92 -42.80
CA SER A 184 -10.21 1.01 -43.93
C SER A 184 -9.23 -0.09 -43.54
N THR A 185 -9.13 -1.15 -44.34
CA THR A 185 -8.13 -2.22 -44.14
C THR A 185 -6.69 -1.72 -44.14
N LYS A 186 -6.43 -0.54 -44.72
CA LYS A 186 -5.10 0.12 -44.74
C LYS A 186 -4.83 1.00 -43.52
N THR A 187 -5.87 1.56 -42.89
CA THR A 187 -5.73 2.41 -41.69
C THR A 187 -5.88 1.62 -40.39
N LEU A 188 -6.49 0.43 -40.43
CA LEU A 188 -6.70 -0.47 -39.28
C LEU A 188 -5.42 -0.79 -38.48
N PRO A 189 -4.24 -1.04 -39.09
CA PRO A 189 -3.01 -1.30 -38.34
C PRO A 189 -2.57 -0.16 -37.42
N GLN A 190 -3.03 1.08 -37.67
CA GLN A 190 -2.71 2.25 -36.83
C GLN A 190 -3.48 2.24 -35.49
N LEU A 191 -4.55 1.44 -35.35
CA LEU A 191 -5.27 1.23 -34.09
C LEU A 191 -4.63 0.15 -33.21
N THR A 192 -3.68 -0.63 -33.74
CA THR A 192 -3.05 -1.76 -33.02
C THR A 192 -2.44 -1.35 -31.67
N PRO A 193 -1.67 -0.25 -31.55
CA PRO A 193 -1.10 0.15 -30.26
C PRO A 193 -2.17 0.49 -29.21
N LEU A 194 -3.27 1.11 -29.64
CA LEU A 194 -4.41 1.43 -28.77
C LEU A 194 -5.12 0.15 -28.31
N LEU A 195 -5.32 -0.81 -29.21
CA LEU A 195 -5.92 -2.10 -28.88
C LEU A 195 -5.04 -2.91 -27.92
N VAL A 196 -3.72 -2.93 -28.12
CA VAL A 196 -2.75 -3.55 -27.20
C VAL A 196 -2.81 -2.90 -25.82
N LEU A 197 -2.91 -1.57 -25.75
CA LEU A 197 -3.05 -0.85 -24.50
C LEU A 197 -4.37 -1.17 -23.77
N ILE A 198 -5.49 -1.22 -24.50
CA ILE A 198 -6.80 -1.59 -23.93
C ILE A 198 -6.77 -3.03 -23.40
N LEU A 199 -6.23 -3.97 -24.18
CA LEU A 199 -6.09 -5.36 -23.75
C LEU A 199 -5.18 -5.49 -22.53
N PHE A 200 -4.09 -4.72 -22.46
CA PHE A 200 -3.22 -4.66 -21.29
C PHE A 200 -3.99 -4.20 -20.05
N VAL A 201 -4.77 -3.12 -20.15
CA VAL A 201 -5.58 -2.60 -19.02
C VAL A 201 -6.62 -3.63 -18.57
N ILE A 202 -7.34 -4.25 -19.51
CA ILE A 202 -8.33 -5.30 -19.22
C ILE A 202 -7.65 -6.50 -18.54
N PHE A 203 -6.47 -6.90 -19.02
CA PHE A 203 -5.71 -8.00 -18.44
C PHE A 203 -5.31 -7.70 -17.00
N ILE A 204 -4.69 -6.55 -16.74
CA ILE A 204 -4.31 -6.13 -15.38
C ILE A 204 -5.54 -6.07 -14.45
N TYR A 205 -6.66 -5.52 -14.91
CA TYR A 205 -7.90 -5.47 -14.14
C TYR A 205 -8.47 -6.86 -13.80
N SER A 206 -8.22 -7.85 -14.66
CA SER A 206 -8.69 -9.23 -14.44
C SER A 206 -7.82 -10.04 -13.46
N LEU A 207 -6.53 -9.69 -13.29
CA LEU A 207 -5.58 -10.47 -12.49
C LEU A 207 -5.98 -10.66 -11.01
N PRO A 208 -6.52 -9.64 -10.30
CA PRO A 208 -6.96 -9.83 -8.91
C PRO A 208 -8.09 -10.87 -8.75
N LYS A 209 -8.86 -11.14 -9.82
CA LYS A 209 -9.98 -12.09 -9.83
C LYS A 209 -9.56 -13.54 -10.03
N LEU A 210 -8.26 -13.80 -10.26
CA LEU A 210 -7.77 -15.16 -10.43
C LEU A 210 -7.85 -15.98 -9.14
N PRO A 211 -8.08 -17.31 -9.23
CA PRO A 211 -8.16 -18.18 -8.06
C PRO A 211 -6.89 -18.12 -7.21
N LYS A 212 -7.04 -18.27 -5.88
CA LYS A 212 -5.92 -18.22 -4.92
C LYS A 212 -4.81 -19.25 -5.22
N ILE A 213 -5.12 -20.35 -5.90
CA ILE A 213 -4.14 -21.38 -6.29
C ILE A 213 -3.06 -20.89 -7.26
N VAL A 214 -3.33 -19.79 -7.98
CA VAL A 214 -2.41 -19.20 -8.95
C VAL A 214 -1.48 -18.17 -8.27
N ARG A 215 -1.73 -17.83 -6.99
CA ARG A 215 -0.95 -16.82 -6.28
C ARG A 215 0.41 -17.38 -5.83
N LEU A 216 1.47 -16.68 -6.20
CA LEU A 216 2.82 -17.00 -5.77
C LEU A 216 3.05 -16.51 -4.34
N ASN A 217 3.67 -17.34 -3.50
CA ASN A 217 4.11 -16.89 -2.19
C ASN A 217 5.37 -16.02 -2.34
N THR A 218 5.17 -14.70 -2.40
CA THR A 218 6.23 -13.71 -2.60
C THR A 218 6.97 -13.39 -1.30
N GLN A 219 6.29 -13.57 -0.17
CA GLN A 219 6.84 -13.35 1.16
C GLN A 219 7.35 -14.68 1.73
N LYS A 220 8.40 -14.60 2.56
CA LYS A 220 8.76 -15.78 3.35
C LYS A 220 7.61 -16.02 4.32
N ASN A 221 7.19 -17.27 4.47
CA ASN A 221 6.36 -17.66 5.61
C ASN A 221 7.19 -17.40 6.87
N ILE A 222 6.99 -16.24 7.49
CA ILE A 222 7.73 -15.83 8.68
C ILE A 222 7.46 -16.83 9.82
N THR A 223 6.42 -17.67 9.73
CA THR A 223 6.18 -18.79 10.64
C THR A 223 7.29 -19.86 10.65
N ALA A 224 8.08 -20.02 9.57
CA ALA A 224 9.12 -21.07 9.49
C ALA A 224 10.56 -20.52 9.54
N ALA A 225 10.81 -19.27 9.14
CA ALA A 225 12.12 -18.64 9.31
C ALA A 225 12.41 -18.24 10.77
N ASN A 226 11.37 -18.22 11.61
CA ASN A 226 11.45 -17.97 13.06
C ASN A 226 11.94 -19.19 13.89
N GLN A 227 12.35 -20.29 13.24
CA GLN A 227 12.97 -21.43 13.93
C GLN A 227 14.49 -21.55 13.71
N ALA A 228 15.10 -20.66 12.92
CA ALA A 228 16.56 -20.50 12.92
C ALA A 228 16.93 -19.38 13.91
N ALA A 229 16.55 -19.58 15.17
CA ALA A 229 16.83 -18.67 16.27
C ALA A 229 18.35 -18.62 16.53
N GLY A 230 18.95 -17.45 16.34
CA GLY A 230 19.92 -16.99 17.31
C GLY A 230 19.19 -16.86 18.65
N THR A 231 19.77 -17.38 19.72
CA THR A 231 19.24 -17.27 21.08
C THR A 231 18.92 -15.81 21.41
N THR A 232 17.65 -15.43 21.38
CA THR A 232 17.17 -14.15 21.91
C THR A 232 17.67 -14.03 23.34
N SER A 233 18.32 -12.92 23.68
CA SER A 233 18.89 -12.78 25.02
C SER A 233 17.76 -12.86 26.07
N PRO A 234 18.01 -13.41 27.27
CA PRO A 234 17.03 -13.42 28.34
C PRO A 234 16.48 -12.01 28.66
N GLU A 235 17.31 -10.98 28.48
CA GLU A 235 16.95 -9.58 28.68
C GLU A 235 15.98 -9.07 27.61
N THR A 236 16.21 -9.40 26.34
CA THR A 236 15.32 -9.08 25.22
C THR A 236 13.94 -9.72 25.41
N ALA A 237 13.92 -10.99 25.84
CA ALA A 237 12.68 -11.71 26.12
C ALA A 237 11.94 -11.13 27.34
N ALA A 238 12.67 -10.70 28.39
CA ALA A 238 12.09 -10.06 29.56
C ALA A 238 11.46 -8.69 29.20
N LEU A 239 12.16 -7.87 28.42
CA LEU A 239 11.63 -6.58 27.95
C LEU A 239 10.34 -6.76 27.14
N MET A 240 10.29 -7.76 26.26
CA MET A 240 9.08 -8.01 25.48
C MET A 240 7.89 -8.47 26.29
N LYS A 241 8.10 -9.20 27.39
CA LYS A 241 7.02 -9.53 28.33
C LYS A 241 6.47 -8.31 29.07
N LYS A 242 7.23 -7.23 29.18
CA LYS A 242 6.75 -5.96 29.76
C LYS A 242 5.90 -5.18 28.76
N ILE A 243 6.33 -5.16 27.51
CA ILE A 243 5.69 -4.43 26.40
C ILE A 243 4.41 -5.11 25.93
N ASN A 244 4.47 -6.43 25.80
CA ASN A 244 3.40 -7.30 25.35
C ASN A 244 3.27 -8.47 26.37
N PRO A 245 2.64 -8.22 27.53
CA PRO A 245 2.45 -9.23 28.55
C PRO A 245 1.71 -10.45 27.98
N PRO A 246 2.21 -11.68 28.17
CA PRO A 246 1.54 -12.89 27.71
C PRO A 246 0.11 -13.03 28.25
N GLU A 247 -0.12 -12.57 29.48
CA GLU A 247 -1.44 -12.52 30.10
C GLU A 247 -2.36 -11.45 29.50
N GLY A 248 -1.81 -10.47 28.78
CA GLY A 248 -2.53 -9.34 28.21
C GLY A 248 -2.67 -8.13 29.15
N TYR A 249 -3.17 -7.03 28.61
CA TYR A 249 -3.48 -5.79 29.34
C TYR A 249 -5.00 -5.58 29.41
N GLU A 250 -5.53 -5.37 30.63
CA GLU A 250 -6.95 -5.11 30.86
C GLU A 250 -7.22 -3.60 30.93
N LEU A 251 -8.12 -3.12 30.06
CA LEU A 251 -8.54 -1.72 30.01
C LEU A 251 -9.57 -1.45 31.12
N ASN A 252 -9.62 -0.21 31.59
CA ASN A 252 -10.73 0.27 32.41
C ASN A 252 -11.97 0.61 31.55
N ALA A 253 -12.45 -0.37 30.79
CA ALA A 253 -13.66 -0.28 29.97
C ALA A 253 -14.25 -1.68 29.73
N THR A 254 -15.57 -1.74 29.54
CA THR A 254 -16.33 -2.96 29.26
C THR A 254 -16.97 -2.92 27.87
N TYR A 255 -17.24 -4.09 27.27
CA TYR A 255 -17.85 -4.14 25.94
C TYR A 255 -19.29 -3.59 25.91
N GLY A 256 -20.06 -3.78 26.98
CA GLY A 256 -21.47 -3.43 26.98
C GLY A 256 -22.23 -4.16 25.87
N ASP A 257 -23.00 -3.43 25.08
CA ASP A 257 -23.79 -3.93 23.95
C ASP A 257 -23.29 -3.42 22.59
N ILE A 258 -22.07 -2.88 22.51
CA ILE A 258 -21.53 -2.30 21.27
C ILE A 258 -21.44 -3.33 20.13
N GLY A 259 -21.13 -4.60 20.42
CA GLY A 259 -21.12 -5.69 19.44
C GLY A 259 -22.51 -5.91 18.80
N PRO A 260 -23.55 -6.25 19.60
CA PRO A 260 -24.92 -6.34 19.11
C PRO A 260 -25.39 -5.10 18.36
N GLN A 261 -25.06 -3.90 18.84
CA GLN A 261 -25.45 -2.66 18.16
C GLN A 261 -24.75 -2.49 16.80
N MET A 262 -23.49 -2.90 16.64
CA MET A 262 -22.80 -2.89 15.34
C MET A 262 -23.41 -3.89 14.35
N LEU A 263 -23.82 -5.08 14.82
CA LEU A 263 -24.52 -6.07 13.99
C LEU A 263 -25.91 -5.58 13.55
N GLU A 264 -26.66 -4.98 14.47
CA GLU A 264 -27.97 -4.38 14.21
C GLU A 264 -27.84 -3.26 13.17
N LEU A 265 -26.89 -2.35 13.39
CA LEU A 265 -26.63 -1.23 12.50
C LEU A 265 -26.20 -1.71 11.10
N GLY A 266 -25.44 -2.80 11.00
CA GLY A 266 -24.97 -3.37 9.74
C GLY A 266 -23.56 -2.94 9.32
N VAL A 267 -22.83 -2.21 10.20
CA VAL A 267 -21.39 -1.94 10.01
C VAL A 267 -20.57 -3.24 10.05
N ILE A 268 -21.07 -4.25 10.77
CA ILE A 268 -20.59 -5.63 10.69
C ILE A 268 -21.70 -6.52 10.10
N ASP A 269 -21.38 -7.19 9.00
CA ASP A 269 -22.07 -8.39 8.54
C ASP A 269 -21.47 -9.60 9.25
N GLU A 270 -22.28 -10.25 10.09
CA GLU A 270 -21.83 -11.36 10.94
C GLU A 270 -21.21 -12.51 10.13
N GLN A 271 -21.79 -12.85 8.98
CA GLN A 271 -21.31 -13.97 8.19
C GLN A 271 -20.02 -13.62 7.47
N LYS A 272 -19.92 -12.42 6.86
CA LYS A 272 -18.67 -11.95 6.26
C LYS A 272 -17.55 -11.87 7.29
N PHE A 273 -17.86 -11.41 8.51
CA PHE A 273 -16.89 -11.32 9.59
C PHE A 273 -16.39 -12.72 9.99
N LYS A 274 -17.29 -13.67 10.24
CA LYS A 274 -16.92 -15.08 10.52
C LYS A 274 -16.08 -15.71 9.39
N ASP A 275 -16.51 -15.52 8.14
CA ASP A 275 -15.84 -16.09 6.98
C ASP A 275 -14.44 -15.51 6.79
N THR A 276 -14.24 -14.23 7.07
CA THR A 276 -12.93 -13.56 7.00
C THR A 276 -11.94 -14.21 7.97
N TYR A 277 -12.35 -14.44 9.21
CA TYR A 277 -11.53 -15.09 10.24
C TYR A 277 -11.28 -16.57 9.94
N ALA A 278 -12.29 -17.30 9.44
CA ALA A 278 -12.11 -18.69 9.02
C ALA A 278 -11.11 -18.80 7.86
N GLN A 279 -11.20 -17.90 6.88
CA GLN A 279 -10.31 -17.87 5.71
C GLN A 279 -8.87 -17.45 6.04
N SER A 280 -8.66 -16.67 7.10
CA SER A 280 -7.32 -16.31 7.59
C SER A 280 -6.67 -17.38 8.46
N GLY A 281 -7.36 -18.52 8.69
CA GLY A 281 -6.86 -19.61 9.53
C GLY A 281 -6.96 -19.34 11.03
N GLN A 282 -7.73 -18.32 11.42
CA GLN A 282 -7.97 -17.92 12.82
C GLN A 282 -9.47 -17.77 13.07
N PRO A 283 -10.26 -18.87 13.03
CA PRO A 283 -11.70 -18.79 13.25
C PRO A 283 -12.03 -18.16 14.61
N LEU A 284 -13.12 -17.39 14.65
CA LEU A 284 -13.55 -16.71 15.88
C LEU A 284 -13.79 -17.71 17.01
N SER A 285 -13.25 -17.40 18.19
CA SER A 285 -13.53 -18.17 19.40
C SER A 285 -14.98 -17.95 19.87
N GLN A 286 -15.49 -18.84 20.72
CA GLN A 286 -16.82 -18.66 21.31
C GLN A 286 -16.92 -17.35 22.10
N GLU A 287 -15.83 -16.93 22.76
CA GLU A 287 -15.80 -15.65 23.48
C GLU A 287 -15.90 -14.46 22.54
N GLN A 288 -15.21 -14.48 21.40
CA GLN A 288 -15.28 -13.43 20.39
C GLN A 288 -16.67 -13.36 19.74
N LEU A 289 -17.29 -14.52 19.50
CA LEU A 289 -18.68 -14.61 19.05
C LEU A 289 -19.65 -14.04 20.08
N ASP A 290 -19.42 -14.33 21.36
CA ASP A 290 -20.26 -13.80 22.45
C ASP A 290 -20.09 -12.28 22.58
N ILE A 291 -18.89 -11.74 22.47
CA ILE A 291 -18.63 -10.28 22.42
C ILE A 291 -19.38 -9.62 21.26
N LEU A 292 -19.44 -10.29 20.11
CA LEU A 292 -20.09 -9.76 18.91
C LEU A 292 -21.63 -9.84 18.98
N THR A 293 -22.17 -10.90 19.57
CA THR A 293 -23.62 -11.22 19.47
C THR A 293 -24.41 -10.99 20.75
N LYS A 294 -23.76 -10.82 21.90
CA LYS A 294 -24.41 -10.68 23.21
C LYS A 294 -23.93 -9.42 23.92
N LYS A 295 -24.80 -8.87 24.77
CA LYS A 295 -24.39 -7.86 25.75
C LYS A 295 -23.41 -8.50 26.75
N SER A 296 -22.28 -7.86 26.97
CA SER A 296 -21.19 -8.36 27.81
C SER A 296 -20.64 -7.24 28.70
N ASN A 297 -20.83 -7.38 30.01
CA ASN A 297 -20.19 -6.49 31.00
C ASN A 297 -18.73 -6.91 31.29
N LYS A 298 -18.14 -7.80 30.48
CA LYS A 298 -16.73 -8.15 30.61
C LYS A 298 -15.88 -6.94 30.29
N LYS A 299 -14.81 -6.76 31.06
CA LYS A 299 -13.76 -5.80 30.72
C LYS A 299 -13.04 -6.20 29.46
N ILE A 300 -12.58 -5.20 28.73
CA ILE A 300 -11.82 -5.38 27.50
C ILE A 300 -10.38 -5.70 27.91
N LYS A 301 -9.86 -6.82 27.42
CA LYS A 301 -8.47 -7.24 27.64
C LYS A 301 -7.81 -7.52 26.30
N ILE A 302 -6.73 -6.83 25.99
CA ILE A 302 -5.93 -7.12 24.80
C ILE A 302 -4.85 -8.15 25.15
N THR A 303 -4.78 -9.21 24.36
CA THR A 303 -3.81 -10.31 24.49
C THR A 303 -3.16 -10.55 23.12
N PRO A 304 -2.04 -11.31 23.06
CA PRO A 304 -1.44 -11.68 21.77
C PRO A 304 -2.46 -12.36 20.84
N GLU A 305 -3.31 -13.23 21.38
CA GLU A 305 -4.26 -14.07 20.64
C GLU A 305 -5.47 -13.29 20.11
N ASN A 306 -5.92 -12.26 20.83
CA ASN A 306 -7.13 -11.51 20.45
C ASN A 306 -6.85 -10.13 19.86
N SER A 307 -5.59 -9.68 19.82
CA SER A 307 -5.18 -8.36 19.32
C SER A 307 -5.75 -8.02 17.94
N TYR A 308 -5.75 -9.00 17.03
CA TYR A 308 -6.32 -8.88 15.68
C TYR A 308 -7.85 -8.80 15.69
N PHE A 309 -8.52 -9.55 16.58
CA PHE A 309 -9.96 -9.40 16.81
C PHE A 309 -10.31 -8.01 17.32
N LEU A 310 -9.60 -7.53 18.33
CA LEU A 310 -9.84 -6.21 18.90
C LEU A 310 -9.61 -5.09 17.90
N LEU A 311 -8.57 -5.19 17.07
CA LEU A 311 -8.33 -4.22 15.99
C LEU A 311 -9.56 -4.09 15.09
N ASN A 312 -10.07 -5.20 14.56
CA ASN A 312 -11.16 -5.17 13.59
C ASN A 312 -12.51 -4.84 14.23
N PHE A 313 -12.74 -5.35 15.44
CA PHE A 313 -13.94 -5.04 16.22
C PHE A 313 -14.02 -3.54 16.52
N PHE A 314 -12.92 -2.94 17.00
CA PHE A 314 -12.90 -1.50 17.30
C PHE A 314 -12.77 -0.63 16.06
N TRP A 315 -12.21 -1.14 14.96
CA TRP A 315 -12.25 -0.46 13.68
C TRP A 315 -13.69 -0.25 13.21
N ALA A 316 -14.51 -1.30 13.22
CA ALA A 316 -15.94 -1.21 12.92
C ALA A 316 -16.66 -0.24 13.87
N PHE A 317 -16.34 -0.31 15.16
CA PHE A 317 -16.94 0.54 16.17
C PHE A 317 -16.61 2.02 15.96
N GLY A 318 -15.32 2.35 15.82
CA GLY A 318 -14.88 3.72 15.57
C GLY A 318 -15.41 4.28 14.25
N LEU A 319 -15.60 3.44 13.22
CA LEU A 319 -16.28 3.85 11.99
C LEU A 319 -17.74 4.26 12.24
N ALA A 320 -18.45 3.51 13.08
CA ALA A 320 -19.90 3.61 13.21
C ALA A 320 -20.39 4.59 14.26
N ASN A 321 -19.62 4.74 15.34
CA ASN A 321 -19.97 5.60 16.45
C ASN A 321 -19.96 7.07 16.01
N GLU A 322 -20.99 7.83 16.42
CA GLU A 322 -21.07 9.25 16.13
C GLU A 322 -19.91 10.00 16.82
N SER A 323 -19.18 10.77 16.03
CA SER A 323 -17.97 11.47 16.45
C SER A 323 -17.79 12.78 15.69
N LYS A 324 -17.55 13.88 16.42
CA LYS A 324 -17.18 15.18 15.83
C LYS A 324 -15.83 15.12 15.13
N ILE A 325 -14.90 14.28 15.61
CA ILE A 325 -13.60 14.08 14.96
C ILE A 325 -13.78 13.56 13.51
N LEU A 326 -14.78 12.72 13.29
CA LEU A 326 -15.08 12.16 11.96
C LEU A 326 -15.87 13.11 11.07
N THR A 327 -16.69 13.99 11.64
CA THR A 327 -17.60 14.86 10.88
C THR A 327 -17.08 16.29 10.69
N GLU A 328 -16.12 16.71 11.51
CA GLU A 328 -15.55 18.06 11.53
C GLU A 328 -14.00 18.07 11.50
N GLY A 329 -13.35 16.90 11.66
CA GLY A 329 -11.89 16.79 11.73
C GLY A 329 -11.18 16.54 10.39
N ASP A 330 -9.92 16.09 10.47
CA ASP A 330 -9.01 16.03 9.31
C ASP A 330 -9.47 15.11 8.17
N MET A 331 -10.26 14.09 8.49
CA MET A 331 -10.85 13.17 7.51
C MET A 331 -11.77 13.88 6.50
N VAL A 332 -12.40 15.00 6.88
CA VAL A 332 -13.32 15.75 6.00
C VAL A 332 -12.71 17.05 5.48
N ASN A 333 -11.54 17.47 5.99
CA ASN A 333 -10.92 18.75 5.65
C ASN A 333 -10.56 18.89 4.15
N SER A 334 -10.20 17.80 3.48
CA SER A 334 -9.73 17.85 2.08
C SER A 334 -10.80 17.55 1.02
N GLY A 335 -12.01 17.13 1.42
CA GLY A 335 -13.05 16.72 0.45
C GLY A 335 -14.45 16.52 1.03
N GLY A 336 -14.71 17.04 2.24
CA GLY A 336 -15.95 16.81 2.96
C GLY A 336 -16.18 15.35 3.31
N ILE A 337 -17.43 15.02 3.66
CA ILE A 337 -17.87 13.66 3.99
C ILE A 337 -17.63 12.68 2.82
N GLU A 338 -17.82 13.12 1.57
CA GLU A 338 -17.52 12.30 0.40
C GLU A 338 -16.02 11.96 0.32
N GLY A 339 -15.16 12.94 0.62
CA GLY A 339 -13.72 12.77 0.69
C GLY A 339 -13.27 11.74 1.73
N ALA A 340 -13.98 11.68 2.87
CA ALA A 340 -13.68 10.74 3.96
C ALA A 340 -13.77 9.26 3.53
N GLY A 341 -14.49 8.94 2.45
CA GLY A 341 -14.58 7.58 1.89
C GLY A 341 -13.31 7.07 1.20
N ASN A 342 -12.30 7.92 0.99
CA ASN A 342 -11.08 7.58 0.25
C ASN A 342 -9.90 7.17 1.13
N PHE A 343 -10.05 7.17 2.45
CA PHE A 343 -9.00 6.80 3.38
C PHE A 343 -8.93 5.28 3.61
N ALA A 344 -7.80 4.79 4.12
CA ALA A 344 -7.64 3.36 4.36
C ALA A 344 -8.60 2.84 5.45
N SER A 345 -8.93 3.67 6.45
CA SER A 345 -9.91 3.35 7.48
C SER A 345 -11.33 3.18 6.95
N THR A 346 -11.71 3.83 5.86
CA THR A 346 -13.03 3.70 5.24
C THR A 346 -12.97 2.70 4.09
N GLY A 347 -12.21 3.00 3.04
CA GLY A 347 -12.08 2.17 1.84
C GLY A 347 -11.54 0.76 2.09
N GLY A 348 -10.83 0.53 3.21
CA GLY A 348 -10.38 -0.80 3.63
C GLY A 348 -11.45 -1.66 4.31
N TRP A 349 -12.54 -1.07 4.80
CA TRP A 349 -13.58 -1.81 5.53
C TRP A 349 -14.66 -2.32 4.58
N THR A 350 -14.61 -3.62 4.26
CA THR A 350 -15.51 -4.26 3.29
C THR A 350 -16.56 -5.19 3.93
N LEU A 351 -16.60 -5.23 5.26
CA LEU A 351 -17.38 -6.20 6.03
C LEU A 351 -18.78 -5.69 6.41
N THR A 352 -19.28 -4.64 5.75
CA THR A 352 -20.63 -4.11 6.00
C THR A 352 -21.70 -4.93 5.28
N LYS A 353 -22.95 -4.85 5.77
CA LYS A 353 -24.12 -5.48 5.11
C LYS A 353 -24.44 -4.80 3.78
N GLY A 354 -24.46 -3.46 3.75
CA GLY A 354 -24.78 -2.66 2.56
C GLY A 354 -23.68 -2.61 1.49
N GLY A 355 -22.45 -3.03 1.82
CA GLY A 355 -21.31 -3.02 0.89
C GLY A 355 -20.64 -1.65 0.72
N ASN A 356 -21.26 -0.57 1.21
CA ASN A 356 -20.66 0.75 1.29
C ASN A 356 -20.48 1.16 2.75
N VAL A 357 -19.22 1.38 3.18
CA VAL A 357 -18.91 1.80 4.57
C VAL A 357 -19.48 3.17 4.91
N MET A 358 -19.61 4.07 3.92
CA MET A 358 -20.03 5.45 4.16
C MET A 358 -21.50 5.57 4.56
N GLU A 359 -22.29 4.50 4.38
CA GLU A 359 -23.66 4.42 4.94
C GLU A 359 -23.67 4.34 6.47
N TYR A 360 -22.55 3.88 7.06
CA TYR A 360 -22.39 3.65 8.49
C TYR A 360 -21.41 4.63 9.15
N TYR A 361 -20.70 5.45 8.37
CA TYR A 361 -19.69 6.37 8.86
C TYR A 361 -20.28 7.43 9.82
N SER A 362 -19.82 7.46 11.07
CA SER A 362 -20.28 8.36 12.14
C SER A 362 -21.81 8.41 12.24
N LYS A 363 -22.47 7.25 12.12
CA LYS A 363 -23.91 7.18 11.78
C LYS A 363 -24.83 7.06 12.98
N LYS A 364 -24.38 6.42 14.06
CA LYS A 364 -25.19 6.14 15.25
C LYS A 364 -24.36 6.46 16.49
N ALA A 365 -24.93 7.19 17.43
CA ALA A 365 -24.38 7.32 18.78
C ALA A 365 -24.53 5.97 19.51
N ILE A 366 -23.69 4.99 19.17
CA ILE A 366 -23.64 3.67 19.82
C ILE A 366 -23.27 3.88 21.30
N VAL A 367 -22.29 4.74 21.54
CA VAL A 367 -22.03 5.33 22.86
C VAL A 367 -22.07 6.86 22.75
N PRO A 368 -23.11 7.52 23.26
CA PRO A 368 -23.18 8.98 23.23
C PRO A 368 -22.13 9.57 24.17
N LEU A 369 -21.48 10.65 23.70
CA LEU A 369 -20.50 11.40 24.48
C LEU A 369 -21.08 12.75 24.91
N THR A 370 -20.75 13.18 26.12
CA THR A 370 -20.93 14.56 26.57
C THR A 370 -19.87 15.47 25.96
N GLU A 371 -20.10 16.78 25.94
CA GLU A 371 -19.13 17.75 25.40
C GLU A 371 -17.74 17.64 26.06
N ASP A 372 -17.68 17.35 27.37
CA ASP A 372 -16.41 17.21 28.07
C ASP A 372 -15.71 15.89 27.71
N GLN A 373 -16.46 14.81 27.47
CA GLN A 373 -15.92 13.56 26.96
C GLN A 373 -15.42 13.73 25.52
N GLU A 374 -16.13 14.45 24.65
CA GLU A 374 -15.65 14.76 23.29
C GLU A 374 -14.34 15.55 23.31
N LYS A 375 -14.24 16.57 24.17
CA LYS A 375 -12.99 17.34 24.35
C LYS A 375 -11.85 16.46 24.82
N LEU A 376 -12.11 15.59 25.81
CA LEU A 376 -11.12 14.64 26.32
C LEU A 376 -10.63 13.69 25.22
N VAL A 377 -11.54 13.10 24.44
CA VAL A 377 -11.22 12.23 23.31
C VAL A 377 -10.38 12.98 22.28
N ASN A 378 -10.77 14.21 21.92
CA ASN A 378 -10.02 15.01 20.95
C ASN A 378 -8.62 15.35 21.45
N GLU A 379 -8.47 15.73 22.72
CA GLU A 379 -7.17 16.04 23.32
C GLU A 379 -6.24 14.82 23.31
N VAL A 380 -6.71 13.67 23.79
CA VAL A 380 -5.92 12.44 23.81
C VAL A 380 -5.57 12.01 22.39
N SER A 381 -6.58 11.93 21.51
CA SER A 381 -6.40 11.45 20.14
C SER A 381 -5.43 12.31 19.33
N SER A 382 -5.40 13.62 19.58
CA SER A 382 -4.48 14.56 18.92
C SER A 382 -3.01 14.34 19.30
N ASN A 383 -2.74 13.69 20.44
CA ASN A 383 -1.40 13.49 20.97
C ASN A 383 -0.90 12.04 20.83
N VAL A 384 -1.69 11.13 20.28
CA VAL A 384 -1.35 9.71 20.13
C VAL A 384 -1.12 9.35 18.67
N TYR A 385 0.08 8.89 18.35
CA TYR A 385 0.55 8.53 17.00
C TYR A 385 0.77 7.02 16.85
N ARG A 386 0.98 6.59 15.60
CA ARG A 386 1.26 5.19 15.22
C ARG A 386 2.43 5.11 14.26
N PRO A 387 3.23 4.04 14.30
CA PRO A 387 4.49 3.99 13.56
C PRO A 387 4.29 3.72 12.06
N CYS A 388 3.03 3.54 11.63
CA CYS A 388 2.67 3.33 10.23
C CYS A 388 2.33 4.63 9.47
N CYS A 389 2.04 5.73 10.17
CA CYS A 389 1.66 7.02 9.57
C CYS A 389 2.21 8.22 10.36
N GLY A 390 2.17 9.42 9.76
CA GLY A 390 2.54 10.67 10.44
C GLY A 390 1.37 11.36 11.14
N ASN A 391 0.16 10.83 10.97
CA ASN A 391 -1.09 11.40 11.46
C ASN A 391 -1.37 10.94 12.90
N SER A 392 -2.01 11.80 13.69
CA SER A 392 -2.46 11.47 15.04
C SER A 392 -3.74 10.63 14.99
N THR A 393 -4.18 10.09 16.13
CA THR A 393 -5.45 9.35 16.25
C THR A 393 -6.66 10.26 15.96
N ALA A 394 -6.53 11.57 16.12
CA ALA A 394 -7.56 12.54 15.73
C ALA A 394 -7.68 12.68 14.20
N PHE A 395 -6.74 12.14 13.43
CA PHE A 395 -6.87 11.90 12.00
C PHE A 395 -6.83 10.38 11.74
N PRO A 396 -7.95 9.66 11.96
CA PRO A 396 -8.02 8.21 11.89
C PRO A 396 -8.08 7.69 10.43
N ASP A 397 -7.04 7.97 9.64
CA ASP A 397 -6.93 7.62 8.22
C ASP A 397 -6.67 6.12 7.95
N CYS A 398 -6.26 5.37 8.96
CA CYS A 398 -5.99 3.93 8.93
C CYS A 398 -6.87 3.15 9.92
N ASN A 399 -6.93 1.83 9.77
CA ASN A 399 -7.71 0.96 10.66
C ASN A 399 -7.28 1.05 12.13
N HIS A 400 -5.98 1.06 12.42
CA HIS A 400 -5.49 1.27 13.80
C HIS A 400 -5.89 2.67 14.29
N GLY A 401 -5.82 3.66 13.38
CA GLY A 401 -6.33 5.03 13.50
C GLY A 401 -7.71 5.04 14.15
N MET A 402 -8.62 4.49 13.37
CA MET A 402 -10.04 4.39 13.67
C MET A 402 -10.35 3.50 14.88
N ALA A 403 -9.66 2.37 15.02
CA ALA A 403 -9.87 1.46 16.14
C ALA A 403 -9.50 2.09 17.47
N LEU A 404 -8.36 2.78 17.56
CA LEU A 404 -7.99 3.42 18.81
C LEU A 404 -8.89 4.62 19.13
N LEU A 405 -9.34 5.37 18.10
CA LEU A 405 -10.34 6.42 18.31
C LEU A 405 -11.60 5.83 18.95
N GLY A 406 -12.14 4.75 18.40
CA GLY A 406 -13.30 4.05 18.98
C GLY A 406 -13.04 3.57 20.42
N ILE A 407 -11.85 3.04 20.72
CA ILE A 407 -11.50 2.66 22.10
C ILE A 407 -11.52 3.88 23.03
N PHE A 408 -10.96 5.01 22.61
CA PHE A 408 -10.96 6.25 23.39
C PHE A 408 -12.36 6.81 23.62
N GLU A 409 -13.23 6.77 22.61
CA GLU A 409 -14.64 7.14 22.74
C GLU A 409 -15.35 6.26 23.77
N LEU A 410 -15.18 4.94 23.69
CA LEU A 410 -15.77 4.01 24.65
C LEU A 410 -15.25 4.24 26.08
N MET A 411 -13.94 4.44 26.24
CA MET A 411 -13.32 4.71 27.53
C MET A 411 -13.84 6.02 28.14
N ALA A 412 -13.88 7.09 27.35
CA ALA A 412 -14.39 8.39 27.80
C ALA A 412 -15.87 8.29 28.20
N ALA A 413 -16.71 7.61 27.39
CA ALA A 413 -18.12 7.36 27.70
C ALA A 413 -18.32 6.64 29.05
N GLN A 414 -17.37 5.78 29.43
CA GLN A 414 -17.36 5.03 30.69
C GLN A 414 -16.63 5.73 31.84
N GLY A 415 -16.22 6.99 31.65
CA GLY A 415 -15.64 7.83 32.69
C GLY A 415 -14.13 7.65 32.91
N ALA A 416 -13.41 7.09 31.94
CA ALA A 416 -11.96 7.01 32.01
C ALA A 416 -11.32 8.40 32.04
N THR A 417 -10.23 8.52 32.79
CA THR A 417 -9.39 9.70 32.85
C THR A 417 -8.44 9.77 31.66
N GLN A 418 -7.90 10.97 31.42
CA GLN A 418 -6.86 11.19 30.40
C GLN A 418 -5.66 10.23 30.55
N SER A 419 -5.19 10.02 31.78
CA SER A 419 -4.05 9.14 32.06
C SER A 419 -4.36 7.68 31.72
N GLU A 420 -5.56 7.20 32.04
CA GLU A 420 -5.98 5.84 31.72
C GLU A 420 -6.06 5.62 30.21
N MET A 421 -6.52 6.62 29.45
CA MET A 421 -6.60 6.54 27.99
C MET A 421 -5.19 6.50 27.37
N TYR A 422 -4.25 7.33 27.82
CA TYR A 422 -2.87 7.27 27.31
C TYR A 422 -2.21 5.93 27.64
N GLU A 423 -2.42 5.39 28.85
CA GLU A 423 -1.86 4.10 29.24
C GLU A 423 -2.46 2.95 28.45
N ALA A 424 -3.79 2.93 28.27
CA ALA A 424 -4.44 1.96 27.40
C ALA A 424 -3.92 2.05 25.96
N GLY A 425 -3.78 3.26 25.42
CA GLY A 425 -3.21 3.49 24.09
C GLY A 425 -1.79 2.95 23.95
N LYS A 426 -0.97 3.06 25.00
CA LYS A 426 0.42 2.62 25.01
C LYS A 426 0.48 1.10 24.87
N TYR A 427 -0.28 0.38 25.71
CA TYR A 427 -0.35 -1.07 25.62
C TYR A 427 -0.99 -1.55 24.32
N ILE A 428 -2.14 -0.98 23.91
CA ILE A 428 -2.83 -1.39 22.69
C ILE A 428 -1.93 -1.27 21.45
N ASN A 429 -1.27 -0.12 21.28
CA ASN A 429 -0.33 0.06 20.18
C ASN A 429 0.90 -0.84 20.32
N SER A 430 1.29 -1.24 21.53
CA SER A 430 2.38 -2.19 21.75
C SER A 430 2.01 -3.62 21.31
N PHE A 431 0.75 -4.03 21.47
CA PHE A 431 0.24 -5.28 20.90
C PHE A 431 0.10 -5.22 19.38
N TRP A 432 -0.32 -4.09 18.82
CA TRP A 432 -0.48 -3.93 17.37
C TRP A 432 0.84 -3.71 16.62
N PHE A 433 1.83 -3.08 17.26
CA PHE A 433 3.14 -2.75 16.69
C PHE A 433 4.31 -3.22 17.58
N PRO A 434 4.43 -4.53 17.84
CA PRO A 434 5.36 -5.07 18.85
C PRO A 434 6.82 -4.72 18.58
N GLN A 435 7.25 -4.72 17.32
CA GLN A 435 8.61 -4.33 16.94
C GLN A 435 8.89 -2.85 17.26
N ASN A 436 7.97 -1.95 16.91
CA ASN A 436 8.17 -0.51 17.14
C ASN A 436 8.12 -0.19 18.63
N ALA A 437 7.25 -0.86 19.38
CA ALA A 437 7.19 -0.74 20.83
C ALA A 437 8.47 -1.26 21.50
N PHE A 438 9.02 -2.36 21.01
CA PHE A 438 10.33 -2.86 21.43
C PHE A 438 11.45 -1.85 21.20
N ASP A 439 11.56 -1.32 19.97
CA ASP A 439 12.58 -0.33 19.63
C ASP A 439 12.43 0.93 20.51
N ALA A 440 11.20 1.41 20.72
CA ALA A 440 10.92 2.56 21.59
C ALA A 440 11.30 2.30 23.05
N ALA A 441 10.93 1.14 23.60
CA ALA A 441 11.29 0.78 24.97
C ALA A 441 12.81 0.63 25.15
N LEU A 442 13.49 0.04 24.17
CA LEU A 442 14.95 -0.08 24.17
C LEU A 442 15.63 1.29 24.11
N TYR A 443 15.07 2.23 23.34
CA TYR A 443 15.53 3.61 23.30
C TYR A 443 15.37 4.31 24.66
N PHE A 444 14.21 4.23 25.30
CA PHE A 444 14.02 4.84 26.62
C PHE A 444 14.93 4.22 27.69
N LYS A 445 15.11 2.90 27.65
CA LYS A 445 16.01 2.20 28.56
C LYS A 445 17.46 2.65 28.39
N ASN A 446 17.94 2.74 27.14
CA ASN A 446 19.34 3.05 26.85
C ASN A 446 19.65 4.54 26.94
N LYS A 447 18.78 5.40 26.41
CA LYS A 447 19.00 6.85 26.33
C LYS A 447 18.52 7.59 27.58
N GLU A 448 17.29 7.34 28.00
CA GLU A 448 16.61 8.09 29.07
C GLU A 448 16.68 7.41 30.44
N LYS A 449 17.24 6.18 30.49
CA LYS A 449 17.33 5.34 31.70
C LYS A 449 15.98 5.10 32.37
N LYS A 450 14.93 4.94 31.56
CA LYS A 450 13.56 4.63 32.00
C LYS A 450 13.12 3.27 31.48
N GLU A 451 12.57 2.45 32.35
CA GLU A 451 11.91 1.21 31.99
C GLU A 451 10.56 1.49 31.31
N PHE A 452 10.06 0.53 30.49
CA PHE A 452 8.83 0.71 29.72
C PHE A 452 7.64 1.16 30.59
N GLU A 453 7.49 0.60 31.78
CA GLU A 453 6.41 0.93 32.72
C GLU A 453 6.50 2.36 33.27
N GLU A 454 7.69 2.95 33.31
CA GLU A 454 7.94 4.29 33.84
C GLU A 454 7.73 5.39 32.79
N VAL A 455 7.66 5.02 31.51
CA VAL A 455 7.41 5.98 30.42
C VAL A 455 5.92 6.27 30.34
N ASP A 456 5.57 7.52 30.60
CA ASP A 456 4.20 8.04 30.41
C ASP A 456 3.67 7.76 28.99
N GLY A 457 2.40 7.32 28.88
CA GLY A 457 1.79 6.92 27.62
C GLY A 457 1.71 8.03 26.57
N LYS A 458 1.49 9.29 26.98
CA LYS A 458 1.51 10.43 26.06
C LYS A 458 2.89 10.65 25.46
N THR A 459 3.93 10.50 26.29
CA THR A 459 5.32 10.58 25.84
C THR A 459 5.69 9.41 24.92
N PHE A 460 5.33 8.19 25.31
CA PHE A 460 5.63 6.97 24.54
C PHE A 460 4.96 6.98 23.17
N LEU A 461 3.73 7.49 23.06
CA LEU A 461 2.96 7.53 21.81
C LEU A 461 3.08 8.86 21.05
N SER A 462 3.97 9.75 21.49
CA SER A 462 4.13 11.07 20.89
C SER A 462 4.63 11.01 19.45
N ASN A 463 4.54 12.13 18.74
CA ASN A 463 5.00 12.24 17.36
C ASN A 463 6.48 11.85 17.22
N ASP A 464 7.32 12.34 18.13
CA ASP A 464 8.78 12.15 18.05
C ASP A 464 9.23 10.72 18.35
N VAL A 465 8.34 9.90 18.93
CA VAL A 465 8.64 8.53 19.38
C VAL A 465 7.92 7.50 18.51
N PHE A 466 6.61 7.64 18.35
CA PHE A 466 5.74 6.58 17.83
C PHE A 466 5.00 6.95 16.55
N SER A 467 5.33 8.08 15.89
CA SER A 467 4.92 8.30 14.50
C SER A 467 5.81 7.52 13.52
N ALA A 468 5.45 7.49 12.24
CA ALA A 468 6.31 6.93 11.19
C ALA A 468 7.73 7.53 11.20
N PHE A 469 7.87 8.83 11.41
CA PHE A 469 9.18 9.49 11.48
C PHE A 469 9.87 9.25 12.84
N GLY A 470 9.12 9.33 13.94
CA GLY A 470 9.65 9.08 15.28
C GLY A 470 10.23 7.67 15.43
N ALA A 471 9.49 6.67 14.99
CA ALA A 471 9.92 5.27 15.04
C ALA A 471 11.17 5.03 14.18
N GLN A 472 11.28 5.68 13.02
CA GLN A 472 12.49 5.61 12.19
C GLN A 472 13.69 6.26 12.86
N ASN A 473 13.50 7.42 13.50
CA ASN A 473 14.55 8.14 14.23
C ASN A 473 15.05 7.32 15.43
N ILE A 474 14.15 6.70 16.18
CA ILE A 474 14.49 5.78 17.28
C ILE A 474 15.30 4.61 16.76
N LYS A 475 14.84 3.94 15.70
CA LYS A 475 15.56 2.82 15.10
C LYS A 475 16.95 3.22 14.63
N LYS A 476 17.08 4.38 13.98
CA LYS A 476 18.38 4.94 13.59
C LYS A 476 19.28 5.18 14.80
N TRP A 477 18.74 5.77 15.87
CA TRP A 477 19.50 6.01 17.09
C TRP A 477 20.02 4.70 17.71
N LEU A 478 19.20 3.64 17.76
CA LEU A 478 19.61 2.33 18.27
C LEU A 478 20.75 1.73 17.45
N VAL A 479 20.67 1.82 16.12
CA VAL A 479 21.72 1.34 15.19
C VAL A 479 23.01 2.14 15.37
N ASP A 480 22.92 3.47 15.36
CA ASP A 480 24.09 4.36 15.44
C ASP A 480 24.83 4.19 16.79
N ASN A 481 24.13 3.78 17.85
CA ASN A 481 24.71 3.55 19.18
C ASN A 481 25.04 2.06 19.45
N GLY A 482 24.83 1.17 18.48
CA GLY A 482 25.17 -0.26 18.62
C GLY A 482 24.36 -1.01 19.68
N VAL A 483 23.17 -0.50 20.03
CA VAL A 483 22.27 -1.08 21.05
C VAL A 483 21.01 -1.67 20.44
N GLN A 484 20.98 -1.88 19.12
CA GLN A 484 19.85 -2.52 18.46
C GLN A 484 19.77 -4.01 18.83
N GLU A 485 18.56 -4.46 19.18
CA GLU A 485 18.25 -5.86 19.41
C GLU A 485 17.13 -6.34 18.47
N GLN A 486 17.07 -7.65 18.24
CA GLN A 486 15.97 -8.28 17.51
C GLN A 486 14.94 -8.79 18.53
N PRO A 487 13.68 -8.32 18.51
CA PRO A 487 12.67 -8.86 19.41
C PRO A 487 12.35 -10.31 19.05
N PRO A 488 11.79 -11.09 19.99
CA PRO A 488 11.17 -12.36 19.70
C PRO A 488 10.09 -12.17 18.64
N ALA A 489 9.97 -13.16 17.76
CA ALA A 489 8.93 -13.20 16.76
C ALA A 489 7.52 -13.11 17.38
N GLN A 490 6.78 -12.05 17.07
CA GLN A 490 5.35 -11.93 17.38
C GLN A 490 4.58 -11.48 16.13
N GLY A 491 3.37 -11.99 15.99
CA GLY A 491 2.47 -11.64 14.90
C GLY A 491 1.87 -10.25 15.08
N GLY A 492 1.75 -9.50 13.97
CA GLY A 492 0.98 -8.28 13.85
C GLY A 492 0.52 -8.17 12.40
N GLY A 493 -0.79 -8.00 12.17
CA GLY A 493 -1.39 -7.97 10.84
C GLY A 493 -2.35 -6.80 10.72
N CYS A 494 -2.26 -6.06 9.62
CA CYS A 494 -2.95 -4.77 9.45
C CYS A 494 -4.21 -4.81 8.56
N GLY A 495 -4.70 -5.98 8.13
CA GLY A 495 -5.80 -6.05 7.15
C GLY A 495 -6.85 -7.10 7.47
N VAL A 496 -8.08 -6.87 7.00
CA VAL A 496 -9.18 -7.85 6.91
C VAL A 496 -9.44 -8.24 5.47
#